data_AF-A0A7S4EDV9-F1
#
_entry.id   AF-A0A7S4EDV9-F1
#
_cell.length_a   1.000
_cell.length_b   1.000
_cell.length_c   1.000
_cell.angle_alpha   90.00
_cell.angle_beta   90.00
_cell.angle_gamma   90.00
#
_symmetry.space_group_name_H-M   'P 1'
#
loop_
_entity.id
_entity.type
_entity.pdbx_description
1 polymer ?
#
loop_
_entity_poly.entity_id
_entity_poly.type
_entity_poly.pdbx_seq_one_letter_code
_entity_poly.pdbx_strand_id
1 'polypeptide(L)'
;MSNAYANRNGGRPVWDASPAPPLSSYDALRDPNMRHYFENRSVQAHLYKTGQIDAAGRVIDMSKNASKFAIIEQEFKAAEKLEYWRKKEEAEMRHRVQMKRHEALARARRAEKMAKAKEDRRIRAEIVRCAKGITSGDMSASVSAPRSSFITEGSVLD
;
A
#
# COMPACT_ATOMS: atom_id res chain seq x y z
N MET A 1 65.54 46.21 -44.82
CA MET A 1 65.61 44.90 -45.50
C MET A 1 65.53 43.80 -44.45
N SER A 2 64.39 43.12 -44.36
CA SER A 2 64.26 41.78 -43.77
C SER A 2 62.93 41.20 -44.23
N ASN A 3 63.01 40.43 -45.30
CA ASN A 3 61.92 39.77 -45.98
C ASN A 3 61.71 38.40 -45.30
N ALA A 4 60.53 38.13 -44.74
CA ALA A 4 60.22 36.83 -44.16
C ALA A 4 58.82 36.36 -44.61
N TYR A 5 58.85 35.61 -45.71
CA TYR A 5 57.94 34.53 -46.10
C TYR A 5 56.45 34.84 -46.23
N ALA A 6 56.10 35.34 -47.42
CA ALA A 6 54.84 35.03 -48.08
C ALA A 6 54.66 33.49 -48.19
N ASN A 7 53.66 32.96 -47.51
CA ASN A 7 53.19 31.60 -47.68
C ASN A 7 52.55 31.47 -49.08
N ARG A 8 53.19 30.69 -49.96
CA ARG A 8 52.88 30.57 -51.39
C ARG A 8 51.80 29.53 -51.73
N ASN A 9 51.19 28.91 -50.72
CA ASN A 9 50.06 28.01 -50.89
C ASN A 9 48.85 28.68 -50.26
N GLY A 10 47.75 28.83 -51.00
CA GLY A 10 46.50 29.50 -50.60
C GLY A 10 45.73 28.80 -49.45
N GLY A 11 46.41 28.50 -48.35
CA GLY A 11 45.82 28.01 -47.12
C GLY A 11 45.10 29.14 -46.43
N ARG A 12 43.79 28.97 -46.25
CA ARG A 12 42.98 29.86 -45.42
C ARG A 12 43.64 29.99 -44.04
N PRO A 13 43.68 31.19 -43.48
CA PRO A 13 44.26 31.40 -42.18
C PRO A 13 43.52 30.62 -41.07
N VAL A 14 44.30 29.96 -40.21
CA VAL A 14 43.89 28.99 -39.18
C VAL A 14 43.46 29.70 -37.89
N TRP A 15 42.50 30.65 -37.94
CA TRP A 15 41.99 31.28 -36.70
C TRP A 15 40.73 30.67 -36.12
N ASP A 16 40.10 29.67 -36.77
CA ASP A 16 38.83 29.11 -36.26
C ASP A 16 38.72 27.58 -36.40
N ALA A 17 39.81 26.86 -36.09
CA ALA A 17 39.78 25.40 -36.00
C ALA A 17 39.49 24.89 -34.57
N SER A 18 39.07 25.76 -33.65
CA SER A 18 38.48 25.29 -32.40
C SER A 18 37.02 24.92 -32.68
N PRO A 19 36.54 23.73 -32.27
CA PRO A 19 35.11 23.44 -32.38
C PRO A 19 34.37 24.55 -31.63
N ALA A 20 33.48 25.25 -32.34
CA ALA A 20 32.70 26.32 -31.73
C ALA A 20 32.04 25.76 -30.46
N PRO A 21 32.06 26.49 -29.32
CA PRO A 21 31.37 26.03 -28.13
C PRO A 21 29.92 25.68 -28.53
N PRO A 22 29.38 24.54 -28.06
CA PRO A 22 28.04 24.15 -28.43
C PRO A 22 27.11 25.31 -28.13
N LEU A 23 26.34 25.74 -29.14
CA LEU A 23 25.40 26.84 -29.00
C LEU A 23 24.50 26.55 -27.80
N SER A 24 24.31 27.55 -26.94
CA SER A 24 23.36 27.42 -25.84
C SER A 24 21.99 27.04 -26.41
N SER A 25 21.31 26.07 -25.79
CA SER A 25 19.94 25.72 -26.18
C SER A 25 19.07 26.98 -26.18
N TYR A 26 18.49 27.29 -27.33
CA TYR A 26 17.60 28.44 -27.48
C TYR A 26 16.31 28.25 -26.68
N ASP A 27 15.92 29.26 -25.91
CA ASP A 27 14.71 29.28 -25.10
C ASP A 27 13.77 30.38 -25.60
N ALA A 28 12.73 29.97 -26.33
CA ALA A 28 11.74 30.88 -26.91
C ALA A 28 10.96 31.66 -25.84
N LEU A 29 10.77 31.11 -24.63
CA LEU A 29 9.99 31.75 -23.56
C LEU A 29 10.71 32.98 -22.99
N ARG A 30 12.03 33.04 -23.14
CA ARG A 30 12.87 34.15 -22.70
C ARG A 30 13.21 35.12 -23.83
N ASP A 31 12.85 34.79 -25.07
CA ASP A 31 13.11 35.65 -26.22
C ASP A 31 12.23 36.91 -26.16
N PRO A 32 12.84 38.12 -26.12
CA PRO A 32 12.10 39.38 -26.17
C PRO A 32 11.19 39.52 -27.40
N ASN A 33 11.61 39.00 -28.56
CA ASN A 33 10.87 39.11 -29.81
C ASN A 33 9.62 38.23 -29.83
N MET A 34 9.59 37.17 -29.02
CA MET A 34 8.46 36.26 -28.91
C MET A 34 7.44 36.66 -27.84
N ARG A 35 7.67 37.76 -27.11
CA ARG A 35 6.78 38.22 -26.04
C ARG A 35 5.32 38.37 -26.50
N HIS A 36 5.10 38.99 -27.66
CA HIS A 36 3.75 39.21 -28.18
C HIS A 36 2.99 37.91 -28.50
N TYR A 37 3.70 36.86 -28.90
CA TYR A 37 3.09 35.55 -29.10
C TYR A 37 2.62 34.94 -27.77
N PHE A 38 3.46 35.05 -26.73
CA PHE A 38 3.18 34.53 -25.39
C PHE A 38 2.28 35.43 -24.53
N GLU A 39 1.98 36.66 -24.96
CA GLU A 39 0.98 37.54 -24.35
C GLU A 39 -0.47 37.06 -24.61
N ASN A 40 -0.68 36.21 -25.62
CA ASN A 40 -2.00 35.68 -25.94
C ASN A 40 -2.55 34.82 -24.79
N ARG A 41 -3.79 35.13 -24.35
CA ARG A 41 -4.44 34.46 -23.22
C ARG A 41 -4.60 32.94 -23.41
N SER A 42 -4.84 32.48 -24.64
CA SER A 42 -4.97 31.05 -24.92
C SER A 42 -3.63 30.32 -24.72
N VAL A 43 -2.55 30.92 -25.18
CA VAL A 43 -1.18 30.41 -25.04
C VAL A 43 -0.77 30.44 -23.56
N GLN A 44 -1.05 31.54 -22.84
CA GLN A 44 -0.80 31.62 -21.40
C GLN A 44 -1.57 30.56 -20.61
N ALA A 45 -2.85 30.33 -20.92
CA ALA A 45 -3.64 29.30 -20.25
C ALA A 45 -3.03 27.91 -20.47
N HIS A 46 -2.53 27.64 -21.68
CA HIS A 46 -1.83 26.39 -21.98
C HIS A 46 -0.51 26.27 -21.20
N LEU A 47 0.33 27.32 -21.24
CA LEU A 47 1.62 27.36 -20.53
C LEU A 47 1.47 27.28 -19.00
N TYR A 48 0.40 27.86 -18.46
CA TYR A 48 0.08 27.77 -17.05
C TYR A 48 -0.33 26.35 -16.67
N LYS A 49 -1.18 25.72 -17.50
CA LYS A 49 -1.62 24.34 -17.30
C LYS A 49 -0.46 23.34 -17.37
N THR A 50 0.53 23.60 -18.23
CA THR A 50 1.75 22.78 -18.33
C THR A 50 2.82 23.13 -17.28
N GLY A 51 2.62 24.19 -16.48
CA GLY A 51 3.53 24.58 -15.42
C GLY A 51 4.81 25.28 -15.90
N GLN A 52 4.83 25.81 -17.12
CA GLN A 52 5.96 26.57 -17.66
C GLN A 52 5.95 28.03 -17.21
N ILE A 53 4.77 28.56 -16.84
CA ILE A 53 4.60 29.89 -16.29
C ILE A 53 3.82 29.85 -14.97
N ASP A 54 4.09 30.83 -14.12
CA ASP A 54 3.36 31.12 -12.88
C ASP A 54 2.02 31.84 -13.16
N ALA A 55 1.15 31.95 -12.15
CA ALA A 55 -0.13 32.67 -12.25
C ALA A 55 0.04 34.15 -12.64
N ALA A 56 1.20 34.73 -12.32
CA ALA A 56 1.60 36.08 -12.71
C ALA A 56 2.20 36.17 -14.14
N GLY A 57 2.27 35.06 -14.88
CA GLY A 57 2.83 35.01 -16.23
C GLY A 57 4.36 34.97 -16.30
N ARG A 58 5.05 34.73 -15.17
CA ARG A 58 6.51 34.64 -15.12
C ARG A 58 6.96 33.24 -15.51
N VAL A 59 8.02 33.14 -16.32
CA VAL A 59 8.60 31.86 -16.73
C VAL A 59 9.24 31.14 -15.55
N ILE A 60 8.85 29.88 -15.34
CA ILE A 60 9.37 29.03 -14.27
C ILE A 60 10.67 28.38 -14.76
N ASP A 61 11.78 28.70 -14.10
CA ASP A 61 13.06 28.04 -14.38
C ASP A 61 13.10 26.70 -13.64
N MET A 62 12.91 25.60 -14.39
CA MET A 62 12.92 24.25 -13.82
C MET A 62 14.27 23.90 -13.20
N SER A 63 15.37 24.36 -13.79
CA SER A 63 16.73 24.05 -13.30
C SER A 63 16.96 24.63 -11.91
N LYS A 64 16.51 25.87 -11.68
CA LYS A 64 16.66 26.57 -10.39
C LYS A 64 15.71 26.04 -9.33
N ASN A 65 14.55 25.51 -9.74
CA ASN A 65 13.54 24.96 -8.85
C ASN A 65 13.63 23.44 -8.68
N ALA A 66 14.61 22.77 -9.31
CA ALA A 66 14.77 21.32 -9.29
C ALA A 66 14.77 20.74 -7.86
N SER A 67 15.47 21.40 -6.92
CA SER A 67 15.50 20.95 -5.52
C SER A 67 14.13 20.99 -4.85
N LYS A 68 13.30 21.99 -5.16
CA LYS A 68 11.93 22.10 -4.62
C LYS A 68 11.04 21.00 -5.18
N PHE A 69 11.14 20.72 -6.47
CA PHE A 69 10.41 19.62 -7.11
C PHE A 69 10.83 18.27 -6.53
N ALA A 70 12.13 18.05 -6.30
CA ALA A 70 12.62 16.82 -5.69
C ALA A 70 12.05 16.59 -4.27
N ILE A 71 11.96 17.64 -3.45
CA ILE A 71 11.33 17.57 -2.13
C ILE A 71 9.85 17.21 -2.27
N ILE A 72 9.12 17.92 -3.13
CA ILE A 72 7.68 17.67 -3.36
C ILE A 72 7.44 16.23 -3.81
N GLU A 73 8.25 15.70 -4.73
CA GLU A 73 8.16 14.32 -5.18
C GLU A 73 8.42 13.32 -4.06
N GLN A 74 9.39 13.60 -3.20
CA GLN A 74 9.70 12.74 -2.05
C GLN A 74 8.56 12.74 -1.04
N GLU A 75 8.02 13.90 -0.72
CA GLU A 75 6.86 14.05 0.17
C GLU A 75 5.62 13.35 -0.41
N PHE A 76 5.40 13.49 -1.72
CA PHE A 76 4.30 12.81 -2.41
C PHE A 76 4.43 11.29 -2.32
N LYS A 77 5.62 10.74 -2.60
CA LYS A 77 5.90 9.30 -2.46
C LYS A 77 5.72 8.81 -1.02
N ALA A 78 6.08 9.63 -0.03
CA ALA A 78 5.88 9.29 1.38
C ALA A 78 4.38 9.25 1.73
N ALA A 79 3.62 10.25 1.28
CA ALA A 79 2.18 10.33 1.48
C ALA A 79 1.43 9.16 0.81
N GLU A 80 1.80 8.80 -0.44
CA GLU A 80 1.22 7.66 -1.14
C GLU A 80 1.45 6.34 -0.40
N LYS A 81 2.68 6.12 0.09
CA LYS A 81 3.00 4.93 0.89
C LYS A 81 2.20 4.88 2.18
N LEU A 82 2.07 6.00 2.88
CA LEU A 82 1.32 6.05 4.13
C LEU A 82 -0.17 5.73 3.92
N GLU A 83 -0.79 6.30 2.90
CA GLU A 83 -2.17 6.00 2.53
C GLU A 83 -2.35 4.55 2.07
N TYR A 84 -1.39 4.00 1.33
CA TYR A 84 -1.39 2.59 0.96
C TYR A 84 -1.39 1.68 2.19
N TRP A 85 -0.50 1.92 3.15
CA TRP A 85 -0.43 1.14 4.39
C TRP A 85 -1.71 1.27 5.22
N ARG A 86 -2.25 2.48 5.35
CA ARG A 86 -3.51 2.73 6.06
C ARG A 86 -4.66 1.91 5.48
N LYS A 87 -4.82 1.92 4.15
CA LYS A 87 -5.86 1.12 3.46
C LYS A 87 -5.65 -0.38 3.64
N LYS A 88 -4.39 -0.82 3.59
CA LYS A 88 -4.03 -2.24 3.79
C LYS A 88 -4.34 -2.70 5.21
N GLU A 89 -3.95 -1.93 6.23
CA GLU A 89 -4.23 -2.23 7.63
C GLU A 89 -5.74 -2.24 7.91
N GLU A 90 -6.48 -1.29 7.35
CA GLU A 90 -7.94 -1.27 7.50
C GLU A 90 -8.60 -2.50 6.85
N ALA A 91 -8.14 -2.90 5.66
CA ALA A 91 -8.62 -4.11 4.98
C ALA A 91 -8.29 -5.39 5.78
N GLU A 92 -7.07 -5.49 6.32
CA GLU A 92 -6.67 -6.61 7.17
C GLU A 92 -7.49 -6.66 8.47
N MET A 93 -7.73 -5.52 9.11
CA MET A 93 -8.57 -5.43 10.31
C MET A 93 -10.00 -5.86 10.03
N ARG A 94 -10.59 -5.40 8.93
CA ARG A 94 -11.93 -5.84 8.49
C ARG A 94 -11.97 -7.35 8.28
N HIS A 95 -10.97 -7.92 7.61
CA HIS A 95 -10.88 -9.37 7.39
C HIS A 95 -10.78 -10.13 8.72
N ARG A 96 -9.92 -9.69 9.65
CA ARG A 96 -9.77 -10.34 10.97
C ARG A 96 -11.08 -10.30 11.77
N VAL A 97 -11.80 -9.18 11.77
CA VAL A 97 -13.09 -9.05 12.46
C VAL A 97 -14.13 -10.00 11.85
N GLN A 98 -14.21 -10.06 10.52
CA GLN A 98 -15.14 -10.97 9.83
C GLN A 98 -14.83 -12.43 10.14
N MET A 99 -13.55 -12.82 10.12
CA MET A 99 -13.13 -14.18 10.45
C MET A 99 -13.46 -14.55 11.89
N LYS A 100 -13.19 -13.66 12.87
CA LYS A 100 -13.57 -13.87 14.28
C LYS A 100 -15.09 -14.02 14.43
N ARG A 101 -15.87 -13.17 13.74
CA ARG A 101 -17.34 -13.27 13.73
C ARG A 101 -17.81 -14.61 13.17
N HIS A 102 -17.23 -15.06 12.06
CA HIS A 102 -17.58 -16.32 11.43
C HIS A 102 -17.22 -17.52 12.31
N GLU A 103 -16.05 -17.49 12.96
CA GLU A 103 -15.61 -18.52 13.89
C GLU A 103 -16.55 -18.61 15.11
N ALA A 104 -16.94 -17.47 15.70
CA ALA A 104 -17.87 -17.43 16.81
C ALA A 104 -19.24 -18.03 16.43
N LEU A 105 -19.76 -17.69 15.25
CA LEU A 105 -21.00 -18.27 14.73
C LEU A 105 -20.88 -19.78 14.48
N ALA A 106 -19.75 -20.24 13.93
CA ALA A 106 -19.51 -21.66 13.70
C ALA A 106 -19.42 -22.44 15.03
N ARG A 107 -18.75 -21.88 16.04
CA ARG A 107 -18.68 -22.45 17.39
C ARG A 107 -20.06 -22.54 18.05
N ALA A 108 -20.86 -21.49 17.96
CA ALA A 108 -22.23 -21.47 18.48
C ALA A 108 -23.10 -22.54 17.80
N ARG A 109 -23.03 -22.66 16.47
CA ARG A 109 -23.75 -23.72 15.71
C ARG A 109 -23.34 -25.13 16.12
N ARG A 110 -22.04 -25.37 16.35
CA ARG A 110 -21.56 -26.68 16.84
C ARG A 110 -22.05 -26.98 18.25
N ALA A 111 -22.01 -25.97 19.14
CA ALA A 111 -22.50 -26.11 20.50
C ALA A 111 -24.00 -26.42 20.54
N GLU A 112 -24.81 -25.74 19.72
CA GLU A 112 -26.25 -25.98 19.58
C GLU A 112 -26.54 -27.41 19.11
N LYS A 113 -25.84 -27.89 18.08
CA LYS A 113 -25.97 -29.27 17.60
C LYS A 113 -25.63 -30.30 18.68
N MET A 114 -24.57 -30.05 19.45
CA MET A 114 -24.17 -30.93 20.55
C MET A 114 -25.16 -30.90 21.72
N ALA A 115 -25.75 -29.74 22.02
CA ALA A 115 -26.77 -29.60 23.05
C ALA A 115 -28.04 -30.38 22.67
N LYS A 116 -28.53 -30.20 21.43
CA LYS A 116 -29.66 -30.98 20.88
C LYS A 116 -29.40 -32.49 20.95
N ALA A 117 -28.21 -32.94 20.52
CA ALA A 117 -27.87 -34.36 20.59
C ALA A 117 -27.82 -34.91 22.03
N LYS A 118 -27.40 -34.10 23.03
CA LYS A 118 -27.42 -34.49 24.44
C LYS A 118 -28.85 -34.55 24.97
N GLU A 119 -29.69 -33.59 24.61
CA GLU A 119 -31.10 -33.54 24.98
C GLU A 119 -31.86 -34.73 24.38
N ASP A 120 -31.65 -35.05 23.10
CA ASP A 120 -32.23 -36.23 22.45
C ASP A 120 -31.80 -37.55 23.12
N ARG A 121 -30.54 -37.63 23.59
CA ARG A 121 -30.06 -38.79 24.34
C ARG A 121 -30.72 -38.88 25.71
N ARG A 122 -30.89 -37.75 26.40
CA ARG A 122 -31.57 -37.67 27.69
C ARG A 122 -33.03 -38.10 27.56
N ILE A 123 -33.76 -37.53 26.61
CA ILE A 123 -35.16 -37.86 26.32
C ILE A 123 -35.29 -39.35 25.98
N ARG A 124 -34.43 -39.89 25.10
CA ARG A 124 -34.43 -41.32 24.79
C ARG A 124 -34.20 -42.19 26.02
N ALA A 125 -33.23 -41.85 26.87
CA ALA A 125 -32.98 -42.58 28.10
C ALA A 125 -34.16 -42.51 29.08
N GLU A 126 -34.87 -41.39 29.12
CA GLU A 126 -36.07 -41.19 29.94
C GLU A 126 -37.27 -41.98 29.41
N ILE A 127 -37.51 -41.97 28.08
CA ILE A 127 -38.53 -42.80 27.42
C ILE A 127 -38.29 -44.29 27.72
N VAL A 128 -37.06 -44.77 27.54
CA VAL A 128 -36.71 -46.18 27.83
C VAL A 128 -36.90 -46.51 29.31
N ARG A 129 -36.59 -45.57 30.22
CA ARG A 129 -36.77 -45.73 31.67
C ARG A 129 -38.25 -45.86 32.04
N CYS A 130 -39.09 -44.94 31.54
CA CYS A 130 -40.54 -44.98 31.73
C CYS A 130 -41.15 -46.25 31.13
N ALA A 131 -40.73 -46.66 29.92
CA ALA A 131 -41.22 -47.87 29.26
C ALA A 131 -40.84 -49.17 30.00
N LYS A 132 -39.72 -49.17 30.74
CA LYS A 132 -39.30 -50.28 31.60
C LYS A 132 -39.99 -50.28 32.98
N GLY A 133 -40.87 -49.32 33.26
CA GLY A 133 -41.59 -49.22 34.54
C GLY A 133 -40.72 -48.82 35.74
N ILE A 134 -39.48 -48.37 35.52
CA ILE A 134 -38.57 -47.95 36.59
C ILE A 134 -38.93 -46.52 36.98
N THR A 135 -39.52 -46.34 38.16
CA THR A 135 -39.84 -45.00 38.67
C THR A 135 -38.62 -44.38 39.35
N SER A 136 -38.57 -43.05 39.42
CA SER A 136 -37.45 -42.30 40.02
C SER A 136 -37.15 -42.66 41.49
N GLY A 137 -38.02 -43.42 42.16
CA GLY A 137 -37.82 -43.94 43.52
C GLY A 137 -36.88 -45.14 43.63
N ASP A 138 -36.61 -45.89 42.56
CA ASP A 138 -35.87 -47.17 42.66
C ASP A 138 -34.34 -47.02 42.73
N MET A 139 -33.80 -45.82 42.47
CA MET A 139 -32.36 -45.57 42.34
C MET A 139 -31.69 -44.98 43.59
N SER A 140 -32.45 -44.64 44.65
CA SER A 140 -31.85 -44.18 45.91
C SER A 140 -31.12 -45.30 46.69
N ALA A 141 -31.21 -46.55 46.23
CA ALA A 141 -30.63 -47.72 46.90
C ALA A 141 -29.27 -48.19 46.35
N SER A 142 -28.71 -47.58 45.29
CA SER A 142 -27.45 -48.04 44.70
C SER A 142 -26.45 -46.91 44.39
N VAL A 143 -26.01 -46.19 45.42
CA VAL A 143 -24.76 -45.39 45.33
C VAL A 143 -23.59 -46.32 45.62
N SER A 144 -23.15 -47.05 44.58
CA SER A 144 -21.88 -47.79 44.60
C SER A 144 -20.75 -46.84 44.17
N ALA A 145 -19.73 -46.76 45.02
CA ALA A 145 -18.53 -45.93 45.02
C ALA A 145 -17.92 -45.46 43.67
N PRO A 146 -17.25 -44.29 43.63
CA PRO A 146 -16.54 -43.82 42.46
C PRO A 146 -15.30 -44.69 42.17
N ARG A 147 -15.21 -45.23 40.94
CA ARG A 147 -13.98 -45.87 40.46
C ARG A 147 -12.93 -44.79 40.20
N SER A 148 -11.93 -44.74 41.08
CA SER A 148 -10.64 -44.07 40.88
C SER A 148 -9.98 -44.63 39.61
N SER A 149 -9.77 -43.79 38.61
CA SER A 149 -8.88 -44.09 37.47
C SER A 149 -7.59 -43.28 37.62
N PHE A 150 -6.61 -43.94 38.23
CA PHE A 150 -5.19 -43.58 38.22
C PHE A 150 -4.72 -43.41 36.76
N ILE A 151 -4.21 -42.23 36.39
CA ILE A 151 -3.45 -42.05 35.16
C ILE A 151 -2.00 -41.80 35.59
N THR A 152 -1.15 -42.77 35.31
CA THR A 152 0.30 -42.72 35.54
C THR A 152 0.94 -41.64 34.67
N GLU A 153 1.67 -40.73 35.31
CA GLU A 153 2.57 -39.79 34.68
C GLU A 153 3.67 -40.56 33.93
N GLY A 154 3.75 -40.36 32.61
CA GLY A 154 4.87 -40.81 31.80
C GLY A 154 5.99 -39.79 31.90
N SER A 155 7.05 -40.16 32.61
CA SER A 155 8.34 -39.47 32.65
C SER A 155 8.95 -39.37 31.25
N VAL A 156 9.29 -38.17 30.80
CA VAL A 156 10.29 -37.95 29.75
C VAL A 156 11.60 -37.61 30.46
N LEU A 157 12.57 -38.51 30.39
CA LEU A 157 13.97 -38.29 30.78
C LEU A 157 14.78 -37.99 29.51
N ASP A 158 15.63 -36.97 29.64
CA ASP A 158 16.81 -36.54 28.86
C ASP A 158 16.72 -36.34 27.33
#